data_AF-A0A8J8W0E5-F1
#
_entry.id   AF-A0A8J8W0E5-F1
#
_cell.length_a   1.000
_cell.length_b   1.000
_cell.length_c   1.000
_cell.angle_alpha   90.00
_cell.angle_beta   90.00
_cell.angle_gamma   90.00
#
_symmetry.space_group_name_H-M   'P 1'
#
loop_
_entity.id
_entity.type
_entity.pdbx_description
1 polymer ?
#
loop_
_entity_poly.entity_id
_entity_poly.type
_entity_poly.pdbx_seq_one_letter_code
_entity_poly.pdbx_strand_id
1 'polypeptide(L)'
;MDQISEPISSVATLFAGPGSAGNVTGSVQENVGFRFVLDRTVRTLSTNGVPASHKTTGLLFVPTLPSDDPCNDILEAYIPETVTRQEDIVAYDYPHIAIAPWLSAECAKSFLTASSNANVDALIFFLIENESAIPPAAEDDTWNLSDNNEWKADNEYPVYAIPGLAAATLMHDLAWVSNMGTYPIHPDGDGHLRVQDSSLRLFVMIANEKQSDSHVVRSGIIASSVVGAAFVITIVCIIYYRPRCIQRRAQYPETEGFAALQRSLPSRTPPEIVEQIPLFIFEGDKTTPVIAVTKNEVDNDVIEIIDNADGVDCSPGVPHAVGIRKPPRARIGPRTGLTLAPPTGYRQDHSEQDCVRPTHNPSFRSFFELFRICDNDNRQREADKMGALKYVEEIQKKKQSDVIRFLLRVRCWELRQLNVIHRASRPSRPDKARRLGYKAKQGYVVYRVRVRRGGRKRPAPKGATYGKPTNQGINQLKYQRALRATAEERVGRRCANLRVLNSYWINQDSTYKYFEVICVDPQHKAIRRDARINWICNPVHKHREARGLTATGKKSRGINKGHRYNNTKAGRRHTWKLQNTQSYWRYR
;
A
#
# COMPACT_ATOMS: atom_id res chain seq x y z
N MET A 1 -8.56 -26.62 -47.25
CA MET A 1 -9.21 -25.32 -47.48
C MET A 1 -9.31 -24.71 -46.10
N ASP A 2 -8.20 -24.09 -45.71
CA ASP A 2 -8.00 -23.60 -44.36
C ASP A 2 -8.55 -22.18 -44.33
N GLN A 3 -9.69 -21.97 -43.67
CA GLN A 3 -10.13 -20.62 -43.35
C GLN A 3 -9.20 -20.06 -42.28
N ILE A 4 -8.41 -19.07 -42.68
CA ILE A 4 -7.57 -18.26 -41.81
C ILE A 4 -8.51 -17.44 -40.93
N SER A 5 -8.69 -17.84 -39.67
CA SER A 5 -9.35 -17.03 -38.66
C SER A 5 -8.48 -15.80 -38.34
N GLU A 6 -8.99 -14.60 -38.61
CA GLU A 6 -8.31 -13.34 -38.27
C GLU A 6 -8.13 -13.19 -36.74
N PRO A 7 -7.03 -12.58 -36.27
CA PRO A 7 -6.75 -12.45 -34.84
C PRO A 7 -7.58 -11.34 -34.17
N ILE A 8 -8.54 -11.73 -33.33
CA ILE A 8 -9.38 -10.83 -32.51
C ILE A 8 -8.51 -10.06 -31.50
N SER A 9 -8.69 -8.74 -31.43
CA SER A 9 -7.75 -7.81 -30.78
C SER A 9 -8.19 -7.23 -29.43
N SER A 10 -9.33 -7.62 -28.85
CA SER A 10 -9.74 -7.15 -27.50
C SER A 10 -10.57 -8.16 -26.72
N VAL A 11 -10.32 -8.29 -25.41
CA VAL A 11 -10.91 -9.34 -24.55
C VAL A 11 -11.40 -8.76 -23.23
N ALA A 12 -12.71 -8.78 -23.00
CA ALA A 12 -13.34 -8.61 -21.70
C ALA A 12 -13.53 -9.96 -21.00
N THR A 13 -13.25 -10.03 -19.71
CA THR A 13 -13.42 -11.23 -18.88
C THR A 13 -14.34 -10.94 -17.71
N LEU A 14 -15.38 -11.75 -17.55
CA LEU A 14 -16.42 -11.64 -16.53
C LEU A 14 -16.37 -12.89 -15.64
N PHE A 15 -16.39 -12.71 -14.31
CA PHE A 15 -16.38 -13.81 -13.35
C PHE A 15 -17.68 -13.80 -12.53
N ALA A 16 -18.51 -14.84 -12.67
CA ALA A 16 -19.81 -14.97 -12.03
C ALA A 16 -19.77 -15.55 -10.60
N GLY A 17 -18.63 -15.50 -9.89
CA GLY A 17 -18.47 -16.09 -8.55
C GLY A 17 -17.28 -15.55 -7.74
N PRO A 18 -17.08 -15.99 -6.47
CA PRO A 18 -15.97 -15.57 -5.60
C PRO A 18 -14.61 -16.20 -6.02
N GLY A 19 -14.29 -16.13 -7.30
CA GLY A 19 -12.99 -16.53 -7.85
C GLY A 19 -11.89 -15.50 -7.56
N SER A 20 -10.69 -15.82 -8.03
CA SER A 20 -9.58 -14.88 -8.18
C SER A 20 -8.88 -15.26 -9.47
N ALA A 21 -8.64 -14.30 -10.36
CA ALA A 21 -7.99 -14.56 -11.65
C ALA A 21 -6.64 -15.26 -11.45
N GLY A 22 -6.58 -16.55 -11.84
CA GLY A 22 -5.35 -17.33 -11.84
C GLY A 22 -4.50 -17.07 -13.09
N ASN A 23 -3.21 -17.32 -13.00
CA ASN A 23 -2.25 -17.25 -14.12
C ASN A 23 -2.48 -18.34 -15.21
N VAL A 24 -3.63 -19.02 -15.17
CA VAL A 24 -3.98 -20.21 -15.95
C VAL A 24 -5.40 -20.06 -16.53
N THR A 25 -5.76 -18.86 -17.00
CA THR A 25 -6.81 -18.77 -18.02
C THR A 25 -6.12 -19.05 -19.36
N GLY A 26 -6.58 -20.07 -20.09
CA GLY A 26 -6.05 -20.40 -21.41
C GLY A 26 -5.95 -19.14 -22.26
N SER A 27 -4.78 -18.89 -22.85
CA SER A 27 -4.52 -17.71 -23.66
C SER A 27 -5.57 -17.63 -24.75
N VAL A 28 -6.43 -16.61 -24.71
CA VAL A 28 -6.87 -16.02 -25.97
C VAL A 28 -5.56 -15.53 -26.62
N GLN A 29 -5.33 -15.92 -27.88
CA GLN A 29 -4.08 -15.67 -28.61
C GLN A 29 -3.61 -14.21 -28.49
N GLU A 30 -2.30 -14.03 -28.66
CA GLU A 30 -1.44 -12.92 -28.21
C GLU A 30 -1.76 -11.50 -28.74
N ASN A 31 -2.93 -11.25 -29.32
CA ASN A 31 -3.37 -9.93 -29.76
C ASN A 31 -4.50 -9.43 -28.86
N VAL A 32 -4.19 -8.87 -27.69
CA VAL A 32 -5.20 -8.24 -26.83
C VAL A 32 -4.76 -6.82 -26.52
N GLY A 33 -5.43 -5.83 -27.14
CA GLY A 33 -5.20 -4.40 -26.96
C GLY A 33 -5.78 -3.85 -25.67
N PHE A 34 -6.87 -4.44 -25.15
CA PHE A 34 -7.53 -4.02 -23.92
C PHE A 34 -8.11 -5.20 -23.14
N ARG A 35 -8.03 -5.15 -21.81
CA ARG A 35 -8.54 -6.18 -20.89
C ARG A 35 -9.36 -5.58 -19.77
N PHE A 36 -10.67 -5.82 -19.79
CA PHE A 36 -11.62 -5.43 -18.74
C PHE A 36 -11.99 -6.65 -17.88
N VAL A 37 -11.87 -6.54 -16.55
CA VAL A 37 -12.05 -7.68 -15.63
C VAL A 37 -13.05 -7.33 -14.54
N LEU A 38 -14.18 -8.06 -14.48
CA LEU A 38 -15.14 -7.98 -13.37
C LEU A 38 -15.03 -9.22 -12.48
N ASP A 39 -14.45 -9.05 -11.29
CA ASP A 39 -14.32 -10.11 -10.27
C ASP A 39 -15.34 -9.87 -9.14
N ARG A 40 -16.06 -10.92 -8.74
CA ARG A 40 -17.02 -10.95 -7.61
C ARG A 40 -18.16 -9.92 -7.64
N THR A 41 -18.41 -9.34 -8.81
CA THR A 41 -19.40 -8.28 -9.03
C THR A 41 -20.48 -8.69 -10.03
N VAL A 42 -20.35 -9.87 -10.63
CA VAL A 42 -21.34 -10.44 -11.54
C VAL A 42 -22.25 -11.40 -10.75
N ARG A 43 -23.55 -11.34 -11.02
CA ARG A 43 -24.57 -12.26 -10.48
C ARG A 43 -25.11 -13.16 -11.59
N THR A 44 -25.42 -14.41 -11.27
CA THR A 44 -26.13 -15.30 -12.18
C THR A 44 -27.62 -15.22 -11.87
N LEU A 45 -28.43 -14.79 -12.85
CA LEU A 45 -29.89 -14.68 -12.72
C LEU A 45 -30.60 -15.96 -13.17
N SER A 46 -30.11 -16.59 -14.25
CA SER A 46 -30.54 -17.91 -14.70
C SER A 46 -29.32 -18.78 -15.01
N THR A 47 -29.37 -20.02 -14.52
CA THR A 47 -28.39 -21.07 -14.78
C THR A 47 -28.80 -22.00 -15.93
N ASN A 48 -29.94 -21.74 -16.58
CA ASN A 48 -30.37 -22.57 -17.69
C ASN A 48 -29.40 -22.42 -18.88
N GLY A 49 -29.15 -23.48 -19.63
CA GLY A 49 -28.23 -23.43 -20.78
C GLY A 49 -26.74 -23.29 -20.46
N VAL A 50 -26.30 -23.35 -19.19
CA VAL A 50 -24.85 -23.28 -18.87
C VAL A 50 -24.13 -24.50 -19.44
N PRO A 51 -23.08 -24.33 -20.28
CA PRO A 51 -22.35 -25.46 -20.86
C PRO A 51 -21.61 -26.27 -19.79
N ALA A 52 -21.45 -27.58 -20.02
CA ALA A 52 -20.76 -28.49 -19.10
C ALA A 52 -19.28 -28.11 -18.82
N SER A 53 -18.68 -27.30 -19.70
CA SER A 53 -17.35 -26.71 -19.51
C SER A 53 -17.30 -25.65 -18.39
N HIS A 54 -18.47 -25.21 -17.89
CA HIS A 54 -18.65 -24.08 -16.97
C HIS A 54 -17.98 -22.78 -17.45
N LYS A 55 -17.75 -22.67 -18.76
CA LYS A 55 -17.08 -21.54 -19.40
C LYS A 55 -17.81 -21.20 -20.69
N THR A 56 -18.36 -19.99 -20.76
CA THR A 56 -19.01 -19.44 -21.94
C THR A 56 -18.10 -18.35 -22.54
N THR A 57 -17.89 -18.34 -23.85
CA THR A 57 -17.05 -17.36 -24.53
C THR A 57 -17.66 -16.99 -25.86
N GLY A 58 -17.68 -15.70 -26.23
CA GLY A 58 -18.28 -15.23 -27.48
C GLY A 58 -18.05 -13.74 -27.73
N LEU A 59 -18.47 -13.25 -28.90
CA LEU A 59 -18.44 -11.83 -29.28
C LEU A 59 -19.58 -11.08 -28.60
N LEU A 60 -19.28 -9.92 -28.01
CA LEU A 60 -20.27 -9.08 -27.34
C LEU A 60 -20.98 -8.18 -28.35
N PHE A 61 -22.30 -8.12 -28.28
CA PHE A 61 -23.13 -7.20 -29.07
C PHE A 61 -24.42 -6.84 -28.32
N VAL A 62 -25.14 -5.86 -28.86
CA VAL A 62 -26.45 -5.46 -28.34
C VAL A 62 -27.55 -5.98 -29.28
N PRO A 63 -28.52 -6.77 -28.78
CA PRO A 63 -29.67 -7.23 -29.58
C PRO A 63 -30.48 -6.05 -30.14
N THR A 64 -30.98 -6.22 -31.36
CA THR A 64 -31.86 -5.24 -32.00
C THR A 64 -33.31 -5.62 -31.72
N LEU A 65 -34.10 -4.67 -31.20
CA LEU A 65 -35.54 -4.87 -31.00
C LEU A 65 -36.31 -4.55 -32.30
N PRO A 66 -37.52 -5.11 -32.50
CA PRO A 66 -38.39 -4.75 -33.61
C PRO A 66 -38.71 -3.25 -33.62
N SER A 67 -38.88 -2.63 -34.80
CA SER A 67 -39.16 -1.19 -34.94
C SER A 67 -40.42 -0.74 -34.22
N ASP A 68 -41.40 -1.63 -34.07
CA ASP A 68 -42.71 -1.35 -33.50
C ASP A 68 -42.74 -1.48 -31.96
N ASP A 69 -41.60 -1.79 -31.34
CA ASP A 69 -41.50 -2.00 -29.89
C ASP A 69 -41.45 -0.66 -29.13
N PRO A 70 -42.33 -0.42 -28.14
CA PRO A 70 -42.35 0.81 -27.34
C PRO A 70 -41.05 1.08 -26.57
N CYS A 71 -40.18 0.07 -26.42
CA CYS A 71 -38.91 0.22 -25.75
C CYS A 71 -37.87 1.03 -26.53
N ASN A 72 -37.97 1.11 -27.87
CA ASN A 72 -37.00 1.84 -28.69
C ASN A 72 -36.93 3.32 -28.34
N ASP A 73 -38.06 3.97 -28.05
CA ASP A 73 -38.13 5.40 -27.70
C ASP A 73 -37.40 5.72 -26.38
N ILE A 74 -37.34 4.75 -25.45
CA ILE A 74 -36.69 4.92 -24.13
C ILE A 74 -35.18 4.59 -24.22
N LEU A 75 -34.79 3.75 -25.17
CA LEU A 75 -33.43 3.23 -25.30
C LEU A 75 -32.41 4.24 -25.84
N GLU A 76 -32.87 5.25 -26.58
CA GLU A 76 -32.02 6.24 -27.26
C GLU A 76 -31.08 6.99 -26.28
N ALA A 77 -31.47 7.13 -25.02
CA ALA A 77 -30.65 7.77 -23.98
C ALA A 77 -29.49 6.89 -23.44
N TYR A 78 -29.60 5.55 -23.55
CA TYR A 78 -28.69 4.61 -22.87
C TYR A 78 -27.87 3.74 -23.82
N ILE A 79 -28.36 3.53 -25.04
CA ILE A 79 -27.68 2.74 -26.07
C ILE A 79 -27.34 3.67 -27.23
N PRO A 80 -26.06 3.97 -27.49
CA PRO A 80 -25.67 4.77 -28.64
C PRO A 80 -26.15 4.13 -29.96
N GLU A 81 -26.56 4.96 -30.92
CA GLU A 81 -26.96 4.48 -32.26
C GLU A 81 -25.83 3.70 -32.96
N THR A 82 -24.58 4.09 -32.71
CA THR A 82 -23.39 3.48 -33.32
C THR A 82 -22.89 2.23 -32.60
N VAL A 83 -23.69 1.56 -31.77
CA VAL A 83 -23.25 0.35 -31.04
C VAL A 83 -23.18 -0.86 -31.97
N THR A 84 -22.27 -1.81 -31.71
CA THR A 84 -22.21 -3.08 -32.45
C THR A 84 -23.51 -3.89 -32.28
N ARG A 85 -24.19 -4.16 -33.38
CA ARG A 85 -25.40 -4.98 -33.47
C ARG A 85 -25.05 -6.39 -33.94
N GLN A 86 -26.07 -7.25 -33.98
CA GLN A 86 -25.89 -8.63 -34.40
C GLN A 86 -25.33 -8.74 -35.83
N GLU A 87 -25.83 -7.91 -36.76
CA GLU A 87 -25.38 -7.85 -38.15
C GLU A 87 -23.88 -7.57 -38.30
N ASP A 88 -23.27 -6.84 -37.36
CA ASP A 88 -21.85 -6.50 -37.36
C ASP A 88 -20.93 -7.67 -36.97
N ILE A 89 -21.51 -8.73 -36.39
CA ILE A 89 -20.78 -9.88 -35.87
C ILE A 89 -21.15 -11.21 -36.54
N VAL A 90 -22.32 -11.33 -37.19
CA VAL A 90 -22.77 -12.58 -37.84
C VAL A 90 -21.80 -13.09 -38.91
N ALA A 91 -21.03 -12.19 -39.53
CA ALA A 91 -20.00 -12.57 -40.50
C ALA A 91 -18.85 -13.39 -39.88
N TYR A 92 -18.68 -13.34 -38.56
CA TYR A 92 -17.67 -14.06 -37.82
C TYR A 92 -18.32 -15.30 -37.20
N ASP A 93 -17.89 -16.49 -37.60
CA ASP A 93 -18.38 -17.78 -37.10
C ASP A 93 -17.92 -18.04 -35.65
N TYR A 94 -18.35 -17.18 -34.73
CA TYR A 94 -18.02 -17.19 -33.31
C TYR A 94 -19.31 -17.18 -32.46
N PRO A 95 -19.28 -17.76 -31.26
CA PRO A 95 -20.40 -17.71 -30.32
C PRO A 95 -20.81 -16.27 -30.01
N HIS A 96 -22.10 -16.04 -29.74
CA HIS A 96 -22.67 -14.70 -29.58
C HIS A 96 -23.10 -14.46 -28.13
N ILE A 97 -22.66 -13.35 -27.52
CA ILE A 97 -23.05 -12.94 -26.17
C ILE A 97 -23.75 -11.59 -26.25
N ALA A 98 -24.98 -11.53 -25.78
CA ALA A 98 -25.76 -10.29 -25.77
C ALA A 98 -25.55 -9.49 -24.48
N ILE A 99 -25.59 -8.16 -24.58
CA ILE A 99 -25.68 -7.24 -23.44
C ILE A 99 -26.85 -6.26 -23.64
N ALA A 100 -27.67 -6.07 -22.60
CA ALA A 100 -28.85 -5.21 -22.65
C ALA A 100 -29.12 -4.52 -21.30
N PRO A 101 -29.70 -3.31 -21.30
CA PRO A 101 -30.14 -2.66 -20.08
C PRO A 101 -31.41 -3.30 -19.52
N TRP A 102 -31.53 -3.34 -18.20
CA TRP A 102 -32.77 -3.68 -17.50
C TRP A 102 -33.50 -2.39 -17.12
N LEU A 103 -34.42 -1.94 -17.98
CA LEU A 103 -35.19 -0.70 -17.84
C LEU A 103 -36.54 -0.94 -17.15
N SER A 104 -37.34 -1.82 -17.75
CA SER A 104 -38.68 -2.18 -17.30
C SER A 104 -38.91 -3.67 -17.58
N ALA A 105 -39.93 -4.25 -16.95
CA ALA A 105 -40.29 -5.64 -17.17
C ALA A 105 -40.66 -5.92 -18.65
N GLU A 106 -41.35 -4.99 -19.30
CA GLU A 106 -41.75 -5.12 -20.71
C GLU A 106 -40.51 -5.11 -21.63
N CYS A 107 -39.58 -4.17 -21.43
CA CYS A 107 -38.37 -4.11 -22.25
C CYS A 107 -37.43 -5.29 -22.00
N ALA A 108 -37.34 -5.76 -20.76
CA ALA A 108 -36.57 -6.95 -20.45
C ALA A 108 -37.12 -8.18 -21.19
N LYS A 109 -38.45 -8.36 -21.28
CA LYS A 109 -39.06 -9.43 -22.09
C LYS A 109 -38.70 -9.29 -23.57
N SER A 110 -38.80 -8.10 -24.14
CA SER A 110 -38.42 -7.86 -25.54
C SER A 110 -36.95 -8.22 -25.80
N PHE A 111 -36.04 -7.87 -24.90
CA PHE A 111 -34.63 -8.26 -25.02
C PHE A 111 -34.39 -9.76 -24.87
N LEU A 112 -35.13 -10.45 -24.00
CA LEU A 112 -35.09 -11.91 -23.88
C LEU A 112 -35.54 -12.58 -25.19
N THR A 113 -36.64 -12.11 -25.78
CA THR A 113 -37.14 -12.62 -27.07
C THR A 113 -36.18 -12.31 -28.21
N ALA A 114 -35.65 -11.08 -28.28
CA ALA A 114 -34.68 -10.70 -29.31
C ALA A 114 -33.38 -11.51 -29.20
N SER A 115 -32.90 -11.75 -27.98
CA SER A 115 -31.70 -12.58 -27.75
C SER A 115 -31.93 -14.05 -28.09
N SER A 116 -33.14 -14.57 -27.85
CA SER A 116 -33.53 -15.92 -28.26
C SER A 116 -33.55 -16.06 -29.78
N ASN A 117 -34.20 -15.12 -30.48
CA ASN A 117 -34.21 -15.07 -31.95
C ASN A 117 -32.80 -14.90 -32.54
N ALA A 118 -31.90 -14.24 -31.81
CA ALA A 118 -30.49 -14.07 -32.17
C ALA A 118 -29.63 -15.32 -31.93
N ASN A 119 -30.15 -16.37 -31.30
CA ASN A 119 -29.44 -17.59 -30.91
C ASN A 119 -28.14 -17.31 -30.11
N VAL A 120 -28.29 -16.64 -28.97
CA VAL A 120 -27.15 -16.27 -28.11
C VAL A 120 -26.74 -17.41 -27.15
N ASP A 121 -25.45 -17.49 -26.85
CA ASP A 121 -24.88 -18.43 -25.88
C ASP A 121 -24.96 -17.92 -24.43
N ALA A 122 -25.13 -16.61 -24.24
CA ALA A 122 -25.37 -15.97 -22.95
C ALA A 122 -25.95 -14.56 -23.12
N LEU A 123 -26.69 -14.11 -22.11
CA LEU A 123 -27.19 -12.74 -22.02
C LEU A 123 -26.72 -12.06 -20.73
N ILE A 124 -26.33 -10.79 -20.84
CA ILE A 124 -25.87 -9.95 -19.74
C ILE A 124 -26.81 -8.76 -19.58
N PHE A 125 -27.43 -8.64 -18.41
CA PHE A 125 -28.21 -7.48 -18.00
C PHE A 125 -27.42 -6.52 -17.11
N PHE A 126 -27.81 -5.26 -17.10
CA PHE A 126 -27.31 -4.27 -16.14
C PHE A 126 -28.41 -3.29 -15.75
N LEU A 127 -28.38 -2.85 -14.50
CA LEU A 127 -29.29 -1.84 -13.97
C LEU A 127 -28.71 -0.44 -14.20
N ILE A 128 -29.58 0.52 -14.53
CA ILE A 128 -29.17 1.90 -14.85
C ILE A 128 -29.01 2.75 -13.58
N GLU A 129 -29.87 2.56 -12.59
CA GLU A 129 -29.92 3.44 -11.38
C GLU A 129 -28.92 3.05 -10.28
N ASN A 130 -28.11 2.00 -10.46
CA ASN A 130 -27.20 1.47 -9.43
C ASN A 130 -25.73 1.53 -9.87
N GLU A 131 -25.14 2.72 -9.76
CA GLU A 131 -23.85 3.04 -10.38
C GLU A 131 -22.62 2.35 -9.74
N SER A 132 -22.71 1.80 -8.53
CA SER A 132 -21.51 1.23 -7.86
C SER A 132 -21.71 -0.03 -7.02
N ALA A 133 -22.93 -0.57 -6.98
CA ALA A 133 -23.26 -1.74 -6.16
C ALA A 133 -23.14 -3.06 -6.95
N ILE A 134 -22.82 -4.14 -6.24
CA ILE A 134 -23.03 -5.51 -6.73
C ILE A 134 -24.52 -5.63 -7.08
N PRO A 135 -24.90 -6.17 -8.25
CA PRO A 135 -26.30 -6.34 -8.61
C PRO A 135 -27.09 -7.10 -7.53
N PRO A 136 -28.39 -6.81 -7.35
CA PRO A 136 -29.27 -7.53 -6.44
C PRO A 136 -29.22 -9.05 -6.67
N ALA A 137 -29.57 -9.82 -5.63
CA ALA A 137 -29.61 -11.28 -5.73
C ALA A 137 -30.64 -11.72 -6.78
N ALA A 138 -30.51 -12.94 -7.31
CA ALA A 138 -31.40 -13.43 -8.37
C ALA A 138 -32.87 -13.55 -7.91
N GLU A 139 -33.08 -13.70 -6.60
CA GLU A 139 -34.38 -13.81 -5.94
C GLU A 139 -35.02 -12.46 -5.60
N ASP A 140 -34.33 -11.35 -5.86
CA ASP A 140 -34.82 -10.00 -5.57
C ASP A 140 -35.99 -9.61 -6.50
N ASP A 141 -36.97 -8.88 -5.96
CA ASP A 141 -38.16 -8.43 -6.70
C ASP A 141 -37.82 -7.54 -7.90
N THR A 142 -36.63 -6.93 -7.91
CA THR A 142 -36.10 -6.14 -9.05
C THR A 142 -36.05 -6.91 -10.37
N TRP A 143 -35.89 -8.24 -10.34
CA TRP A 143 -35.82 -9.09 -11.54
C TRP A 143 -37.16 -9.74 -11.93
N ASN A 144 -38.27 -9.30 -11.32
CA ASN A 144 -39.58 -9.88 -11.54
C ASN A 144 -40.25 -9.28 -12.79
N LEU A 145 -40.69 -10.15 -13.70
CA LEU A 145 -41.35 -9.78 -14.95
C LEU A 145 -42.89 -9.92 -14.90
N SER A 146 -43.46 -10.03 -13.70
CA SER A 146 -44.88 -10.35 -13.47
C SER A 146 -45.30 -11.73 -14.01
N ASP A 147 -44.34 -12.60 -14.35
CA ASP A 147 -44.52 -13.95 -14.88
C ASP A 147 -44.08 -15.03 -13.87
N ASN A 148 -44.13 -14.74 -12.57
CA ASN A 148 -43.71 -15.69 -11.51
C ASN A 148 -42.31 -16.32 -11.69
N ASN A 149 -41.35 -15.60 -12.29
CA ASN A 149 -40.01 -16.08 -12.64
C ASN A 149 -39.95 -17.23 -13.69
N GLU A 150 -41.01 -17.48 -14.46
CA GLU A 150 -41.04 -18.52 -15.52
C GLU A 150 -39.96 -18.28 -16.58
N TRP A 151 -39.69 -17.01 -16.92
CA TRP A 151 -38.63 -16.62 -17.87
C TRP A 151 -37.25 -17.21 -17.54
N LYS A 152 -36.94 -17.46 -16.27
CA LYS A 152 -35.66 -18.05 -15.86
C LYS A 152 -35.52 -19.51 -16.32
N ALA A 153 -36.64 -20.22 -16.43
CA ALA A 153 -36.70 -21.61 -16.88
C ALA A 153 -36.97 -21.74 -18.39
N ASP A 154 -37.68 -20.80 -18.99
CA ASP A 154 -38.04 -20.86 -20.42
C ASP A 154 -36.86 -20.50 -21.34
N ASN A 155 -35.91 -19.69 -20.88
CA ASN A 155 -34.75 -19.32 -21.69
C ASN A 155 -33.76 -20.47 -21.83
N GLU A 156 -33.33 -20.76 -23.06
CA GLU A 156 -32.37 -21.84 -23.37
C GLU A 156 -30.90 -21.48 -23.08
N TYR A 157 -30.62 -20.23 -22.67
CA TYR A 157 -29.28 -19.69 -22.44
C TYR A 157 -29.15 -19.04 -21.04
N PRO A 158 -27.92 -18.98 -20.48
CA PRO A 158 -27.70 -18.42 -19.17
C PRO A 158 -27.77 -16.89 -19.17
N VAL A 159 -28.30 -16.35 -18.07
CA VAL A 159 -28.51 -14.91 -17.90
C VAL A 159 -27.74 -14.41 -16.69
N TYR A 160 -26.94 -13.36 -16.89
CA TYR A 160 -26.07 -12.75 -15.89
C TYR A 160 -26.43 -11.29 -15.67
N ALA A 161 -26.08 -10.74 -14.50
CA ALA A 161 -26.20 -9.32 -14.20
C ALA A 161 -24.83 -8.72 -13.83
N ILE A 162 -24.51 -7.55 -14.37
CA ILE A 162 -23.29 -6.79 -14.08
C ILE A 162 -23.62 -5.39 -13.51
N PRO A 163 -22.67 -4.73 -12.81
CA PRO A 163 -22.86 -3.37 -12.34
C PRO A 163 -23.09 -2.38 -13.49
N GLY A 164 -23.95 -1.37 -13.29
CA GLY A 164 -24.31 -0.38 -14.32
C GLY A 164 -23.11 0.39 -14.88
N LEU A 165 -22.19 0.83 -14.03
CA LEU A 165 -20.97 1.53 -14.47
C LEU A 165 -20.07 0.65 -15.35
N ALA A 166 -20.00 -0.65 -15.07
CA ALA A 166 -19.23 -1.57 -15.89
C ALA A 166 -19.89 -1.76 -17.26
N ALA A 167 -21.22 -1.84 -17.30
CA ALA A 167 -21.96 -1.90 -18.55
C ALA A 167 -21.83 -0.60 -19.37
N ALA A 168 -21.87 0.57 -18.74
CA ALA A 168 -21.68 1.85 -19.42
C ALA A 168 -20.31 1.91 -20.13
N THR A 169 -19.25 1.42 -19.48
CA THR A 169 -17.94 1.30 -20.14
C THR A 169 -17.93 0.33 -21.31
N LEU A 170 -18.59 -0.83 -21.17
CA LEU A 170 -18.71 -1.79 -22.28
C LEU A 170 -19.52 -1.22 -23.45
N MET A 171 -20.62 -0.51 -23.17
CA MET A 171 -21.46 0.12 -24.19
C MET A 171 -20.71 1.20 -24.96
N HIS A 172 -19.95 2.06 -24.28
CA HIS A 172 -19.09 3.05 -24.92
C HIS A 172 -18.03 2.40 -25.82
N ASP A 173 -17.40 1.31 -25.36
CA ASP A 173 -16.40 0.58 -26.13
C ASP A 173 -17.01 -0.12 -27.36
N LEU A 174 -18.19 -0.74 -27.22
CA LEU A 174 -18.93 -1.32 -28.36
C LEU A 174 -19.27 -0.24 -29.40
N ALA A 175 -19.69 0.95 -28.97
CA ALA A 175 -19.96 2.07 -29.87
C ALA A 175 -18.69 2.59 -30.57
N TRP A 176 -17.58 2.68 -29.84
CA TRP A 176 -16.30 3.12 -30.38
C TRP A 176 -15.74 2.14 -31.42
N VAL A 177 -15.81 0.85 -31.14
CA VAL A 177 -15.31 -0.22 -32.03
C VAL A 177 -16.06 -0.27 -33.36
N SER A 178 -17.36 0.02 -33.36
CA SER A 178 -18.15 0.13 -34.60
C SER A 178 -17.75 1.34 -35.45
N ASN A 179 -17.41 2.47 -34.81
CA ASN A 179 -17.15 3.76 -35.47
C ASN A 179 -15.70 3.94 -35.98
N MET A 180 -14.83 2.94 -35.82
CA MET A 180 -13.41 3.03 -36.22
C MET A 180 -13.19 3.06 -37.75
N GLY A 181 -14.26 2.93 -38.54
CA GLY A 181 -14.25 3.19 -39.98
C GLY A 181 -14.15 4.68 -40.36
N THR A 182 -14.34 5.63 -39.43
CA THR A 182 -14.69 7.01 -39.82
C THR A 182 -14.01 8.19 -39.09
N TYR A 183 -13.05 8.00 -38.17
CA TYR A 183 -12.41 9.14 -37.47
C TYR A 183 -10.90 9.33 -37.71
N PRO A 184 -10.42 10.59 -37.85
CA PRO A 184 -9.04 10.91 -38.16
C PRO A 184 -8.13 10.80 -36.93
N ILE A 185 -6.90 10.36 -37.19
CA ILE A 185 -5.82 10.18 -36.22
C ILE A 185 -5.49 11.51 -35.53
N HIS A 186 -5.61 11.57 -34.20
CA HIS A 186 -5.06 12.66 -33.39
C HIS A 186 -3.52 12.62 -33.41
N PRO A 187 -2.83 13.72 -33.74
CA PRO A 187 -1.37 13.76 -33.79
C PRO A 187 -0.85 14.20 -32.43
N ASP A 188 -0.61 13.26 -31.52
CA ASP A 188 0.39 13.39 -30.44
C ASP A 188 0.40 12.11 -29.59
N GLY A 189 1.14 11.12 -30.08
CA GLY A 189 1.39 9.87 -29.39
C GLY A 189 2.48 9.11 -30.11
N ASP A 190 3.62 8.95 -29.45
CA ASP A 190 4.81 8.25 -29.95
C ASP A 190 4.44 6.93 -30.65
N GLY A 191 4.81 6.83 -31.92
CA GLY A 191 4.49 5.70 -32.78
C GLY A 191 5.10 4.40 -32.29
N HIS A 192 4.24 3.46 -31.90
CA HIS A 192 4.45 2.02 -32.05
C HIS A 192 3.14 1.27 -31.75
N LEU A 193 2.12 1.43 -32.59
CA LEU A 193 1.13 0.38 -32.85
C LEU A 193 0.53 0.64 -34.23
N ARG A 194 1.24 0.21 -35.28
CA ARG A 194 0.64 0.00 -36.60
C ARG A 194 -0.05 -1.35 -36.54
N VAL A 195 -1.37 -1.35 -36.36
CA VAL A 195 -2.21 -2.48 -36.75
C VAL A 195 -3.12 -1.95 -37.85
N GLN A 196 -2.72 -2.22 -39.09
CA GLN A 196 -3.66 -2.41 -40.19
C GLN A 196 -4.45 -3.66 -39.81
N ASP A 197 -5.72 -3.52 -39.45
CA ASP A 197 -6.78 -4.48 -39.79
C ASP A 197 -8.12 -3.98 -39.22
N SER A 198 -9.12 -3.99 -40.10
CA SER A 198 -10.47 -3.43 -39.94
C SER A 198 -11.42 -4.32 -39.12
N SER A 199 -10.92 -5.15 -38.20
CA SER A 199 -11.70 -6.19 -37.50
C SER A 199 -11.52 -6.18 -35.97
N LEU A 200 -11.41 -5.00 -35.36
CA LEU A 200 -11.54 -4.87 -33.90
C LEU A 200 -12.99 -5.23 -33.50
N ARG A 201 -13.15 -6.18 -32.57
CA ARG A 201 -14.42 -6.58 -31.93
C ARG A 201 -14.17 -6.97 -30.47
N LEU A 202 -15.19 -6.81 -29.63
CA LEU A 202 -15.09 -7.10 -28.20
C LEU A 202 -15.42 -8.56 -27.92
N PHE A 203 -14.46 -9.30 -27.39
CA PHE A 203 -14.62 -10.71 -27.02
C PHE A 203 -14.90 -10.85 -25.53
N VAL A 204 -15.86 -11.66 -25.12
CA VAL A 204 -16.24 -11.90 -23.72
C VAL A 204 -15.98 -13.34 -23.31
N MET A 205 -15.49 -13.51 -22.08
CA MET A 205 -15.34 -14.82 -21.42
C MET A 205 -16.01 -14.79 -20.05
N ILE A 206 -16.95 -15.71 -19.82
CA ILE A 206 -17.67 -15.92 -18.56
C ILE A 206 -17.27 -17.26 -17.98
N ALA A 207 -16.82 -17.29 -16.72
CA ALA A 207 -16.45 -18.52 -16.03
C ALA A 207 -17.29 -18.71 -14.76
N ASN A 208 -17.95 -19.87 -14.66
CA ASN A 208 -18.79 -20.27 -13.52
C ASN A 208 -18.01 -21.22 -12.60
N GLU A 209 -18.17 -21.07 -11.28
CA GLU A 209 -17.47 -21.91 -10.29
C GLU A 209 -18.14 -23.29 -10.17
N LYS A 210 -17.33 -24.35 -10.08
CA LYS A 210 -17.79 -25.71 -9.84
C LYS A 210 -18.28 -25.83 -8.39
N GLN A 211 -19.58 -25.99 -8.18
CA GLN A 211 -20.11 -26.33 -6.86
C GLN A 211 -19.57 -27.71 -6.47
N SER A 212 -18.54 -27.74 -5.63
CA SER A 212 -17.98 -29.00 -5.13
C SER A 212 -19.02 -29.65 -4.22
N ASP A 213 -19.49 -30.83 -4.61
CA ASP A 213 -20.39 -31.64 -3.81
C ASP A 213 -19.96 -31.72 -2.35
N SER A 214 -20.92 -31.44 -1.49
CA SER A 214 -20.81 -31.20 -0.04
C SER A 214 -20.52 -32.45 0.80
N HIS A 215 -19.72 -33.39 0.30
CA HIS A 215 -19.37 -34.62 1.03
C HIS A 215 -18.07 -34.52 1.85
N VAL A 216 -17.20 -33.53 1.60
CA VAL A 216 -15.88 -33.42 2.27
C VAL A 216 -15.91 -32.56 3.56
N VAL A 217 -16.85 -31.63 3.66
CA VAL A 217 -16.97 -30.74 4.84
C VAL A 217 -17.53 -31.48 6.06
N ARG A 218 -18.42 -32.46 5.85
CA ARG A 218 -18.97 -33.29 6.95
C ARG A 218 -17.94 -34.26 7.53
N SER A 219 -17.01 -34.80 6.74
CA SER A 219 -15.93 -35.67 7.25
C SER A 219 -14.83 -34.92 7.99
N GLY A 220 -14.59 -33.65 7.66
CA GLY A 220 -13.58 -32.81 8.32
C GLY A 220 -13.92 -32.44 9.76
N ILE A 221 -15.21 -32.24 10.06
CA ILE A 221 -15.70 -31.88 11.40
C ILE A 221 -15.59 -33.06 12.38
N ILE A 222 -15.82 -34.29 11.90
CA ILE A 222 -15.69 -35.51 12.71
C ILE A 222 -14.20 -35.84 12.98
N ALA A 223 -13.31 -35.64 12.01
CA ALA A 223 -11.88 -35.87 12.22
C ALA A 223 -11.26 -34.87 13.22
N SER A 224 -11.73 -33.62 13.24
CA SER A 224 -11.20 -32.58 14.13
C SER A 224 -11.71 -32.71 15.58
N SER A 225 -12.91 -33.23 15.81
CA SER A 225 -13.41 -33.53 17.16
C SER A 225 -12.65 -34.70 17.83
N VAL A 226 -12.28 -35.72 17.06
CA VAL A 226 -11.48 -36.86 17.55
C VAL A 226 -10.06 -36.44 17.95
N VAL A 227 -9.42 -35.57 17.16
CA VAL A 227 -8.09 -35.02 17.49
C VAL A 227 -8.17 -34.10 18.72
N GLY A 228 -9.25 -33.32 18.85
CA GLY A 228 -9.51 -32.50 20.04
C GLY A 228 -9.65 -33.34 21.31
N ALA A 229 -10.43 -34.43 21.27
CA ALA A 229 -10.60 -35.33 22.40
C ALA A 229 -9.29 -36.02 22.81
N ALA A 230 -8.48 -36.47 21.84
CA ALA A 230 -7.17 -37.07 22.12
C ALA A 230 -6.21 -36.10 22.81
N PHE A 231 -6.24 -34.82 22.45
CA PHE A 231 -5.41 -33.77 23.05
C PHE A 231 -5.82 -33.46 24.51
N VAL A 232 -7.12 -33.44 24.78
CA VAL A 232 -7.65 -33.27 26.15
C VAL A 232 -7.27 -34.46 27.03
N ILE A 233 -7.38 -35.69 26.51
CA ILE A 233 -7.00 -36.90 27.24
C ILE A 233 -5.48 -36.90 27.55
N THR A 234 -4.63 -36.46 26.62
CA THR A 234 -3.19 -36.37 26.88
C THR A 234 -2.85 -35.33 27.95
N ILE A 235 -3.54 -34.18 27.97
CA ILE A 235 -3.36 -33.17 29.02
C ILE A 235 -3.81 -33.71 30.38
N VAL A 236 -4.96 -34.40 30.45
CA VAL A 236 -5.46 -35.02 31.69
C VAL A 236 -4.50 -36.10 32.19
N CYS A 237 -3.96 -36.94 31.30
CA CYS A 237 -2.92 -37.91 31.66
C CYS A 237 -1.67 -37.22 32.23
N ILE A 238 -1.18 -36.15 31.60
CA ILE A 238 0.00 -35.41 32.11
C ILE A 238 -0.25 -34.83 33.50
N ILE A 239 -1.46 -34.33 33.77
CA ILE A 239 -1.86 -33.80 35.08
C ILE A 239 -1.95 -34.92 36.13
N TYR A 240 -2.41 -36.11 35.76
CA TYR A 240 -2.54 -37.25 36.69
C TYR A 240 -1.21 -37.99 36.94
N TYR A 241 -0.33 -38.09 35.94
CA TYR A 241 0.96 -38.78 36.06
C TYR A 241 2.07 -37.91 36.69
N ARG A 242 2.03 -36.58 36.55
CA ARG A 242 3.02 -35.68 37.19
C ARG A 242 3.11 -35.80 38.72
N PRO A 243 2.01 -35.82 39.50
CA PRO A 243 2.09 -35.93 40.95
C PRO A 243 2.58 -37.30 41.43
N ARG A 244 2.26 -38.39 40.70
CA ARG A 244 2.76 -39.74 41.03
C ARG A 244 4.28 -39.89 40.81
N CYS A 245 4.85 -39.21 39.81
CA CYS A 245 6.31 -39.19 39.62
C CYS A 245 7.04 -38.33 40.66
N ILE A 246 6.39 -37.29 41.22
CA ILE A 246 6.95 -36.44 42.27
C ILE A 246 6.99 -37.19 43.61
N GLN A 247 5.98 -38.01 43.93
CA GLN A 247 5.95 -38.81 45.17
C GLN A 247 7.05 -39.88 45.21
N ARG A 248 7.48 -40.46 44.08
CA ARG A 248 8.57 -41.45 44.04
C ARG A 248 9.97 -40.87 44.30
N ARG A 249 10.14 -39.54 44.25
CA ARG A 249 11.43 -38.87 44.58
C ARG A 249 11.63 -38.60 46.07
N ALA A 250 10.63 -38.88 46.91
CA ALA A 250 10.71 -38.66 48.35
C ALA A 250 11.39 -39.80 49.14
N GLN A 251 11.98 -40.80 48.46
CA GLN A 251 12.49 -42.04 49.10
C GLN A 251 14.00 -42.28 48.93
N TYR A 252 14.79 -41.23 48.69
CA TYR A 252 16.25 -41.30 48.77
C TYR A 252 16.78 -40.22 49.71
N PRO A 253 17.36 -40.58 50.86
CA PRO A 253 18.01 -39.63 51.76
C PRO A 253 19.50 -39.57 51.43
N GLU A 254 19.98 -38.50 50.81
CA GLU A 254 21.43 -38.20 50.82
C GLU A 254 21.69 -36.70 51.01
N THR A 255 22.18 -36.46 52.23
CA THR A 255 23.27 -35.57 52.65
C THR A 255 23.14 -34.06 52.44
N GLU A 256 23.06 -33.43 53.61
CA GLU A 256 22.92 -32.01 53.86
C GLU A 256 24.18 -31.21 53.49
N GLY A 257 23.95 -29.94 53.18
CA GLY A 257 25.03 -28.94 53.14
C GLY A 257 25.00 -28.03 51.93
N PHE A 258 23.89 -27.30 51.72
CA PHE A 258 23.85 -25.91 51.22
C PHE A 258 22.44 -25.43 50.84
N ALA A 259 21.46 -26.33 50.69
CA ALA A 259 20.11 -25.98 50.25
C ALA A 259 19.11 -25.62 51.39
N ALA A 260 19.54 -25.68 52.64
CA ALA A 260 18.69 -25.42 53.82
C ALA A 260 18.61 -23.94 54.25
N LEU A 261 19.47 -23.06 53.71
CA LEU A 261 19.54 -21.66 54.13
C LEU A 261 18.70 -20.68 53.29
N GLN A 262 17.95 -21.18 52.30
CA GLN A 262 17.10 -20.34 51.43
C GLN A 262 15.60 -20.70 51.50
N ARG A 263 15.20 -21.50 52.48
CA ARG A 263 13.78 -21.83 52.76
C ARG A 263 13.25 -21.25 54.09
N SER A 264 13.99 -20.35 54.74
CA SER A 264 13.58 -19.65 55.95
C SER A 264 13.30 -18.16 55.69
N LEU A 265 12.39 -17.86 54.75
CA LEU A 265 11.78 -16.53 54.64
C LEU A 265 10.28 -16.72 54.31
N PRO A 266 9.37 -16.50 55.28
CA PRO A 266 7.94 -16.59 55.02
C PRO A 266 7.48 -15.30 54.32
N SER A 267 7.18 -15.37 53.03
CA SER A 267 6.51 -14.27 52.31
C SER A 267 5.07 -14.64 51.96
N ARG A 268 4.26 -14.87 52.98
CA ARG A 268 2.80 -14.76 52.91
C ARG A 268 2.30 -14.21 54.23
N THR A 269 1.96 -12.92 54.25
CA THR A 269 1.27 -12.29 55.37
C THR A 269 -0.13 -12.90 55.51
N PRO A 270 -0.57 -13.26 56.73
CA PRO A 270 -1.92 -13.74 56.98
C PRO A 270 -2.99 -12.71 56.57
N PRO A 271 -4.17 -13.15 56.10
CA PRO A 271 -5.23 -12.27 55.63
C PRO A 271 -5.77 -11.32 56.71
N GLU A 272 -5.69 -11.65 58.01
CA GLU A 272 -6.12 -10.73 59.08
C GLU A 272 -5.33 -9.42 59.13
N ILE A 273 -4.06 -9.42 58.71
CA ILE A 273 -3.22 -8.19 58.72
C ILE A 273 -3.58 -7.28 57.54
N VAL A 274 -4.11 -7.83 56.46
CA VAL A 274 -4.47 -7.05 55.26
C VAL A 274 -5.75 -6.23 55.49
N GLU A 275 -6.67 -6.73 56.32
CA GLU A 275 -7.91 -6.02 56.67
C GLU A 275 -7.69 -4.85 57.65
N GLN A 276 -6.58 -4.84 58.38
CA GLN A 276 -6.24 -3.76 59.33
C GLN A 276 -5.51 -2.58 58.67
N ILE A 277 -5.22 -2.62 57.37
CA ILE A 277 -4.50 -1.55 56.68
C ILE A 277 -5.50 -0.44 56.29
N PRO A 278 -5.30 0.81 56.75
CA PRO A 278 -6.19 1.90 56.37
C PRO A 278 -6.05 2.26 54.88
N LEU A 279 -7.19 2.37 54.21
CA LEU A 279 -7.28 2.76 52.80
C LEU A 279 -7.21 4.28 52.67
N PHE A 280 -6.18 4.78 51.98
CA PHE A 280 -6.11 6.19 51.59
C PHE A 280 -6.74 6.36 50.20
N ILE A 281 -7.87 7.09 50.14
CA ILE A 281 -8.53 7.45 48.89
C ILE A 281 -7.95 8.79 48.42
N PHE A 282 -7.39 8.80 47.22
CA PHE A 282 -6.99 10.05 46.56
C PHE A 282 -8.16 10.53 45.69
N GLU A 283 -8.72 11.68 46.03
CA GLU A 283 -9.67 12.38 45.16
C GLU A 283 -8.92 12.98 43.96
N GLY A 284 -9.22 12.50 42.77
CA GLY A 284 -8.74 13.10 41.51
C GLY A 284 -9.64 14.26 41.09
N ASP A 285 -9.04 15.38 40.70
CA ASP A 285 -9.75 16.57 40.23
C ASP A 285 -10.65 16.28 39.02
N LYS A 286 -11.85 16.90 39.05
CA LYS A 286 -12.95 16.68 38.12
C LYS A 286 -12.58 17.06 36.67
N THR A 287 -12.92 16.16 35.76
CA THR A 287 -12.88 16.29 34.30
C THR A 287 -13.65 17.50 33.77
N THR A 288 -13.01 18.30 32.91
CA THR A 288 -13.70 19.21 31.98
C THR A 288 -14.20 18.42 30.76
N PRO A 289 -15.43 18.64 30.28
CA PRO A 289 -16.00 17.89 29.16
C PRO A 289 -15.41 18.34 27.81
N VAL A 290 -15.00 17.37 26.99
CA VAL A 290 -14.62 17.58 25.59
C VAL A 290 -15.89 17.50 24.73
N ILE A 291 -16.21 18.60 24.05
CA ILE A 291 -17.30 18.67 23.07
C ILE A 291 -16.90 17.88 21.83
N ALA A 292 -17.70 16.86 21.49
CA ALA A 292 -17.59 16.10 20.24
C ALA A 292 -18.25 16.89 19.10
N VAL A 293 -17.48 17.23 18.07
CA VAL A 293 -18.01 17.82 16.83
C VAL A 293 -18.33 16.69 15.86
N THR A 294 -19.61 16.51 15.57
CA THR A 294 -20.11 15.65 14.49
C THR A 294 -19.90 16.31 13.13
N LYS A 295 -19.70 15.48 12.12
CA LYS A 295 -19.35 15.87 10.75
C LYS A 295 -20.58 15.68 9.87
N ASN A 296 -21.22 16.77 9.47
CA ASN A 296 -22.28 16.75 8.46
C ASN A 296 -21.85 17.53 7.21
N GLU A 297 -22.23 16.94 6.08
CA GLU A 297 -22.47 17.43 4.71
C GLU A 297 -21.92 18.80 4.27
N VAL A 298 -21.29 18.78 3.09
CA VAL A 298 -21.32 19.90 2.15
C VAL A 298 -21.48 19.33 0.75
N ASP A 299 -22.54 19.80 0.09
CA ASP A 299 -22.95 19.51 -1.28
C ASP A 299 -21.93 19.93 -2.34
N ASN A 300 -21.99 19.22 -3.47
CA ASN A 300 -21.32 19.56 -4.71
C ASN A 300 -22.24 20.46 -5.53
N ASP A 301 -21.72 21.62 -5.98
CA ASP A 301 -22.23 22.29 -7.17
C ASP A 301 -21.05 22.61 -8.10
N VAL A 302 -21.20 22.13 -9.34
CA VAL A 302 -20.30 22.32 -10.48
C VAL A 302 -20.80 23.53 -11.27
N ILE A 303 -19.89 24.43 -11.65
CA ILE A 303 -20.11 25.35 -12.78
C ILE A 303 -18.88 25.28 -13.71
N GLU A 304 -19.12 24.78 -14.92
CA GLU A 304 -18.26 24.87 -16.10
C GLU A 304 -18.28 26.29 -16.67
N ILE A 305 -17.15 26.86 -17.12
CA ILE A 305 -17.05 27.78 -18.27
C ILE A 305 -15.64 27.72 -18.91
N ILE A 306 -15.58 27.11 -20.10
CA ILE A 306 -15.07 27.55 -21.43
C ILE A 306 -13.78 28.41 -21.56
N ASP A 307 -12.98 27.98 -22.54
CA ASP A 307 -11.77 28.54 -23.16
C ASP A 307 -11.77 30.05 -23.51
N ASN A 308 -10.59 30.69 -23.46
CA ASN A 308 -9.93 31.29 -24.65
C ASN A 308 -8.64 32.07 -24.31
N ALA A 309 -7.59 31.72 -25.07
CA ALA A 309 -6.65 32.59 -25.79
C ALA A 309 -5.72 33.63 -25.11
N ASP A 310 -4.51 33.64 -25.69
CA ASP A 310 -3.54 34.72 -25.88
C ASP A 310 -2.53 35.08 -24.79
N GLY A 311 -1.25 34.91 -25.17
CA GLY A 311 -0.10 35.21 -24.34
C GLY A 311 0.38 36.65 -24.47
N VAL A 312 1.08 37.13 -23.44
CA VAL A 312 2.06 38.22 -23.54
C VAL A 312 3.15 38.00 -22.47
N ASP A 313 4.38 38.08 -22.93
CA ASP A 313 5.65 38.14 -22.19
C ASP A 313 5.75 39.45 -21.38
N CYS A 314 6.32 39.42 -20.16
CA CYS A 314 7.10 40.51 -19.55
C CYS A 314 7.52 40.17 -18.09
N SER A 315 8.82 39.92 -17.91
CA SER A 315 9.58 40.30 -16.69
C SER A 315 9.66 41.84 -16.61
N PRO A 316 9.90 42.53 -15.46
CA PRO A 316 10.87 42.16 -14.42
C PRO A 316 10.56 42.60 -12.96
N GLY A 317 11.44 42.24 -12.02
CA GLY A 317 11.66 43.06 -10.80
C GLY A 317 11.55 42.33 -9.47
N VAL A 318 12.66 41.79 -9.01
CA VAL A 318 12.86 41.20 -7.67
C VAL A 318 12.91 42.28 -6.59
N PRO A 319 12.33 42.05 -5.40
CA PRO A 319 12.87 42.56 -4.15
C PRO A 319 13.46 41.44 -3.27
N HIS A 320 14.71 41.65 -2.87
CA HIS A 320 15.50 40.82 -1.97
C HIS A 320 14.77 40.49 -0.65
N ALA A 321 14.60 39.20 -0.36
CA ALA A 321 14.22 38.72 0.96
C ALA A 321 15.43 38.66 1.91
N VAL A 322 15.39 39.49 2.96
CA VAL A 322 16.36 39.54 4.06
C VAL A 322 16.24 38.28 4.91
N GLY A 323 17.36 37.58 5.07
CA GLY A 323 17.46 36.34 5.84
C GLY A 323 17.31 36.54 7.36
N ILE A 324 16.65 35.55 7.99
CA ILE A 324 16.48 35.43 9.44
C ILE A 324 17.85 35.33 10.12
N ARG A 325 18.18 36.31 10.98
CA ARG A 325 19.40 36.30 11.82
C ARG A 325 19.25 35.32 12.99
N LYS A 326 20.28 34.50 13.24
CA LYS A 326 20.41 33.65 14.43
C LYS A 326 20.63 34.50 15.69
N PRO A 327 20.05 34.15 16.85
CA PRO A 327 20.39 34.80 18.11
C PRO A 327 21.81 34.43 18.58
N PRO A 328 22.50 35.35 19.29
CA PRO A 328 23.85 35.12 19.79
C PRO A 328 23.90 34.12 20.96
N ARG A 329 25.09 33.54 21.15
CA ARG A 329 25.38 32.44 22.06
C ARG A 329 25.55 32.95 23.50
N ALA A 330 24.79 32.40 24.45
CA ALA A 330 24.95 32.69 25.88
C ALA A 330 26.35 32.27 26.37
N ARG A 331 27.10 33.21 26.98
CA ARG A 331 28.35 32.95 27.70
C ARG A 331 28.03 32.55 29.14
N ILE A 332 28.65 31.48 29.62
CA ILE A 332 28.62 31.06 31.02
C ILE A 332 29.87 31.64 31.69
N GLY A 333 29.69 32.55 32.65
CA GLY A 333 30.75 33.06 33.52
C GLY A 333 30.96 32.17 34.76
N PRO A 334 32.13 32.26 35.43
CA PRO A 334 32.48 31.38 36.54
C PRO A 334 31.83 31.79 37.88
N ARG A 335 31.63 30.80 38.75
CA ARG A 335 31.04 30.90 40.10
C ARG A 335 31.98 31.55 41.12
N THR A 336 31.45 32.53 41.84
CA THR A 336 31.80 33.00 43.20
C THR A 336 30.49 33.59 43.74
N GLY A 337 29.97 33.41 44.95
CA GLY A 337 30.39 32.89 46.24
C GLY A 337 29.60 33.71 47.29
N LEU A 338 28.79 33.05 48.13
CA LEU A 338 28.18 33.52 49.40
C LEU A 338 27.14 34.68 49.40
N THR A 339 25.91 34.41 49.88
CA THR A 339 25.41 34.76 51.24
C THR A 339 23.87 34.57 51.33
N LEU A 340 23.40 34.18 52.52
CA LEU A 340 22.09 33.69 52.97
C LEU A 340 20.96 34.76 53.02
N ALA A 341 19.68 34.34 52.88
CA ALA A 341 18.49 34.62 53.73
C ALA A 341 17.16 34.20 52.98
N PRO A 342 15.97 34.03 53.62
CA PRO A 342 15.06 32.88 53.47
C PRO A 342 13.80 33.16 52.62
N PRO A 343 12.90 32.15 52.39
CA PRO A 343 11.74 32.30 51.54
C PRO A 343 10.51 32.83 52.31
N THR A 344 10.00 33.98 51.89
CA THR A 344 8.59 34.38 52.00
C THR A 344 8.01 34.24 50.59
N GLY A 345 6.84 33.66 50.32
CA GLY A 345 5.58 33.68 51.03
C GLY A 345 4.58 34.38 50.11
N TYR A 346 3.56 33.65 49.66
CA TYR A 346 2.34 34.12 48.98
C TYR A 346 2.48 34.62 47.52
N ARG A 347 1.47 34.63 46.64
CA ARG A 347 0.15 33.99 46.43
C ARG A 347 -0.52 34.90 45.40
N GLN A 348 -1.06 34.34 44.30
CA GLN A 348 -2.14 34.94 43.46
C GLN A 348 -1.80 36.28 42.74
N ASP A 349 -2.36 36.71 41.62
CA ASP A 349 -3.41 36.29 40.70
C ASP A 349 -3.05 36.90 39.33
N HIS A 350 -3.47 36.27 38.23
CA HIS A 350 -3.61 36.96 36.95
C HIS A 350 -5.05 37.50 36.89
N SER A 351 -5.20 38.81 37.06
CA SER A 351 -6.43 39.54 36.78
C SER A 351 -6.58 39.78 35.28
N GLU A 352 -7.83 39.68 34.83
CA GLU A 352 -8.39 40.15 33.56
C GLU A 352 -7.81 41.49 33.09
N GLN A 353 -7.73 41.65 31.77
CA GLN A 353 -7.86 42.96 31.14
C GLN A 353 -8.48 42.87 29.75
N ASP A 354 -9.44 43.78 29.58
CA ASP A 354 -10.52 43.82 28.62
C ASP A 354 -10.12 44.04 27.16
N CYS A 355 -11.02 43.60 26.30
CA CYS A 355 -11.09 43.92 24.89
C CYS A 355 -11.54 45.37 24.69
N VAL A 356 -10.78 46.15 23.92
CA VAL A 356 -11.24 47.43 23.35
C VAL A 356 -11.39 47.27 21.84
N ARG A 357 -12.63 47.43 21.35
CA ARG A 357 -12.96 47.62 19.94
C ARG A 357 -12.53 49.02 19.48
N PRO A 358 -12.02 49.22 18.25
CA PRO A 358 -11.92 50.54 17.67
C PRO A 358 -13.25 50.95 17.03
N THR A 359 -13.65 52.18 17.32
CA THR A 359 -14.79 52.89 16.77
C THR A 359 -14.53 53.36 15.34
N HIS A 360 -15.55 53.27 14.51
CA HIS A 360 -15.64 53.89 13.18
C HIS A 360 -15.68 55.41 13.29
N ASN A 361 -15.00 56.14 12.40
CA ASN A 361 -15.63 57.17 11.58
C ASN A 361 -14.78 57.62 10.37
N PRO A 362 -15.41 58.19 9.32
CA PRO A 362 -14.99 58.03 7.93
C PRO A 362 -14.43 59.31 7.33
N SER A 363 -13.41 59.19 6.48
CA SER A 363 -13.16 60.11 5.35
C SER A 363 -12.00 59.57 4.53
N PHE A 364 -11.99 59.86 3.23
CA PHE A 364 -11.00 59.43 2.24
C PHE A 364 -11.11 57.98 1.75
N ARG A 365 -12.25 57.68 1.13
CA ARG A 365 -12.29 56.72 0.00
C ARG A 365 -11.66 57.38 -1.23
N SER A 366 -11.12 56.52 -2.09
CA SER A 366 -10.66 56.78 -3.46
C SER A 366 -9.16 57.06 -3.57
N PHE A 367 -8.37 56.01 -3.84
CA PHE A 367 -7.64 55.86 -5.11
C PHE A 367 -6.65 54.68 -5.15
N PHE A 368 -6.41 53.92 -4.07
CA PHE A 368 -5.32 52.93 -4.02
C PHE A 368 -5.71 51.56 -3.44
N GLU A 369 -6.92 51.08 -3.73
CA GLU A 369 -7.38 49.75 -3.28
C GLU A 369 -7.84 48.81 -4.41
N LEU A 370 -7.41 49.04 -5.65
CA LEU A 370 -7.69 48.12 -6.77
C LEU A 370 -6.48 47.28 -7.22
N PHE A 371 -5.29 47.47 -6.65
CA PHE A 371 -4.07 46.78 -7.11
C PHE A 371 -3.53 45.70 -6.17
N ARG A 372 -4.28 45.30 -5.13
CA ARG A 372 -3.80 44.32 -4.12
C ARG A 372 -4.67 43.08 -3.91
N ILE A 373 -5.79 42.96 -4.62
CA ILE A 373 -6.75 41.87 -4.38
C ILE A 373 -6.59 40.71 -5.40
N CYS A 374 -6.06 40.96 -6.61
CA CYS A 374 -6.02 39.92 -7.66
C CYS A 374 -4.76 39.03 -7.70
N ASP A 375 -3.81 39.19 -6.78
CA ASP A 375 -2.50 38.48 -6.82
C ASP A 375 -2.38 37.35 -5.76
N ASN A 376 -3.42 37.14 -4.95
CA ASN A 376 -3.46 36.12 -3.90
C ASN A 376 -4.15 34.82 -4.32
N ASP A 377 -5.15 34.87 -5.19
CA ASP A 377 -5.96 33.69 -5.56
C ASP A 377 -5.20 32.72 -6.48
N ASN A 378 -4.36 33.22 -7.39
CA ASN A 378 -3.52 32.35 -8.24
C ASN A 378 -2.39 31.68 -7.42
N ARG A 379 -1.90 32.35 -6.38
CA ARG A 379 -0.94 31.79 -5.41
C ARG A 379 -1.56 30.68 -4.55
N GLN A 380 -2.85 30.74 -4.28
CA GLN A 380 -3.58 29.70 -3.55
C GLN A 380 -3.90 28.50 -4.45
N ARG A 381 -4.25 28.71 -5.73
CA ARG A 381 -4.51 27.60 -6.70
C ARG A 381 -3.25 26.83 -7.09
N GLU A 382 -2.08 27.47 -7.15
CA GLU A 382 -0.80 26.77 -7.30
C GLU A 382 -0.34 26.05 -6.02
N ALA A 383 -0.77 26.51 -4.84
CA ALA A 383 -0.40 25.91 -3.55
C ALA A 383 -1.03 24.53 -3.31
N ASP A 384 -2.14 24.20 -3.99
CA ASP A 384 -2.84 22.91 -3.85
C ASP A 384 -2.31 21.80 -4.76
N LYS A 385 -1.53 22.14 -5.79
CA LYS A 385 -0.93 21.13 -6.69
C LYS A 385 0.34 20.55 -6.05
N MET A 386 0.20 19.40 -5.39
CA MET A 386 1.36 18.67 -4.85
C MET A 386 2.37 18.34 -5.97
N GLY A 387 3.67 18.45 -5.70
CA GLY A 387 4.69 18.08 -6.69
C GLY A 387 4.72 16.59 -7.00
N ALA A 388 5.07 16.18 -8.22
CA ALA A 388 5.10 14.78 -8.67
C ALA A 388 5.80 13.80 -7.69
N LEU A 389 6.93 14.19 -7.10
CA LEU A 389 7.67 13.35 -6.14
C LEU A 389 6.91 13.08 -4.84
N LYS A 390 5.99 13.96 -4.47
CA LYS A 390 5.12 13.80 -3.31
C LYS A 390 4.10 12.68 -3.55
N TYR A 391 3.48 12.64 -4.73
CA TYR A 391 2.61 11.51 -5.12
C TYR A 391 3.36 10.18 -5.11
N VAL A 392 4.58 10.14 -5.69
CA VAL A 392 5.43 8.92 -5.67
C VAL A 392 5.72 8.49 -4.23
N GLU A 393 5.97 9.43 -3.32
CA GLU A 393 6.14 9.11 -1.90
C GLU A 393 4.88 8.51 -1.28
N GLU A 394 3.71 9.11 -1.49
CA GLU A 394 2.45 8.63 -0.91
C GLU A 394 2.08 7.24 -1.43
N ILE A 395 2.23 6.99 -2.74
CA ILE A 395 2.08 5.66 -3.34
C ILE A 395 3.03 4.66 -2.66
N GLN A 396 4.30 5.04 -2.46
CA GLN A 396 5.29 4.19 -1.81
C GLN A 396 5.04 3.97 -0.31
N LYS A 397 4.19 4.75 0.36
CA LYS A 397 3.75 4.46 1.73
C LYS A 397 2.74 3.30 1.74
N LYS A 398 1.81 3.28 0.77
CA LYS A 398 0.79 2.24 0.59
C LYS A 398 1.33 0.98 -0.12
N LYS A 399 2.37 0.33 0.44
CA LYS A 399 3.04 -0.82 -0.19
C LYS A 399 2.20 -2.09 -0.33
N GLN A 400 1.09 -2.17 0.39
CA GLN A 400 0.15 -3.31 0.32
C GLN A 400 -0.93 -3.10 -0.74
N SER A 401 -1.00 -1.94 -1.39
CA SER A 401 -1.86 -1.74 -2.56
C SER A 401 -1.47 -2.69 -3.70
N ASP A 402 -2.44 -3.12 -4.49
CA ASP A 402 -2.21 -4.14 -5.52
C ASP A 402 -1.26 -3.65 -6.61
N VAL A 403 -1.34 -2.36 -6.99
CA VAL A 403 -0.40 -1.73 -7.93
C VAL A 403 1.05 -1.86 -7.47
N ILE A 404 1.35 -1.51 -6.22
CA ILE A 404 2.73 -1.58 -5.71
C ILE A 404 3.15 -3.02 -5.43
N ARG A 405 2.24 -3.89 -4.97
CA ARG A 405 2.56 -5.31 -4.77
C ARG A 405 2.91 -5.98 -6.10
N PHE A 406 2.14 -5.73 -7.15
CA PHE A 406 2.40 -6.20 -8.51
C PHE A 406 3.76 -5.69 -9.00
N LEU A 407 4.00 -4.39 -8.93
CA LEU A 407 5.26 -3.78 -9.35
C LEU A 407 6.47 -4.33 -8.58
N LEU A 408 6.33 -4.52 -7.27
CA LEU A 408 7.38 -5.13 -6.45
C LEU A 408 7.59 -6.61 -6.80
N ARG A 409 6.54 -7.36 -7.14
CA ARG A 409 6.68 -8.76 -7.55
C ARG A 409 7.50 -8.89 -8.84
N VAL A 410 7.16 -8.11 -9.87
CA VAL A 410 7.89 -8.06 -11.15
C VAL A 410 9.35 -7.65 -10.94
N ARG A 411 9.60 -6.56 -10.21
CA ARG A 411 10.96 -6.11 -9.87
C ARG A 411 11.75 -7.14 -9.07
N CYS A 412 11.09 -7.88 -8.18
CA CYS A 412 11.75 -8.91 -7.38
C CYS A 412 12.22 -10.08 -8.25
N TRP A 413 11.43 -10.44 -9.27
CA TRP A 413 11.82 -11.43 -10.27
C TRP A 413 13.05 -10.97 -11.05
N GLU A 414 13.05 -9.75 -11.59
CA GLU A 414 14.22 -9.18 -12.30
C GLU A 414 15.49 -9.19 -11.41
N LEU A 415 15.37 -8.70 -10.17
CA LEU A 415 16.50 -8.63 -9.23
C LEU A 415 17.03 -10.00 -8.79
N ARG A 416 16.27 -11.08 -8.95
CA ARG A 416 16.73 -12.45 -8.69
C ARG A 416 17.67 -12.94 -9.78
N GLN A 417 17.38 -12.62 -11.04
CA GLN A 417 18.19 -13.00 -12.20
C GLN A 417 19.52 -12.24 -12.24
N LEU A 418 19.52 -10.99 -11.78
CA LEU A 418 20.72 -10.17 -11.76
C LEU A 418 21.75 -10.60 -10.69
N ASN A 419 23.01 -10.22 -10.92
CA ASN A 419 24.12 -10.48 -10.01
C ASN A 419 23.91 -9.85 -8.62
N VAL A 420 24.57 -10.45 -7.61
CA VAL A 420 24.43 -10.05 -6.18
C VAL A 420 24.68 -8.56 -5.96
N ILE A 421 25.69 -8.01 -6.64
CA ILE A 421 26.01 -6.59 -6.68
C ILE A 421 26.14 -6.21 -8.15
N HIS A 422 25.30 -5.29 -8.61
CA HIS A 422 25.36 -4.76 -9.97
C HIS A 422 25.09 -3.25 -9.95
N ARG A 423 25.58 -2.54 -10.97
CA ARG A 423 25.35 -1.11 -11.13
C ARG A 423 23.95 -0.90 -11.72
N ALA A 424 23.22 0.07 -11.19
CA ALA A 424 21.97 0.53 -11.77
C ALA A 424 22.21 1.83 -12.55
N SER A 425 21.63 1.94 -13.75
CA SER A 425 21.75 3.14 -14.58
C SER A 425 21.04 4.34 -13.96
N ARG A 426 19.87 4.12 -13.36
CA ARG A 426 19.06 5.12 -12.67
C ARG A 426 18.52 4.54 -11.36
N PRO A 427 18.24 5.37 -10.34
CA PRO A 427 17.61 4.90 -9.11
C PRO A 427 16.17 4.43 -9.40
N SER A 428 15.81 3.25 -8.88
CA SER A 428 14.42 2.72 -8.99
C SER A 428 13.39 3.60 -8.26
N ARG A 429 13.88 4.37 -7.27
CA ARG A 429 13.08 5.26 -6.42
C ARG A 429 13.67 6.67 -6.38
N PRO A 430 13.34 7.53 -7.36
CA PRO A 430 13.90 8.88 -7.43
C PRO A 430 13.47 9.76 -6.24
N ASP A 431 12.25 9.57 -5.72
CA ASP A 431 11.73 10.23 -4.50
C ASP A 431 12.67 10.04 -3.31
N LYS A 432 13.01 8.77 -3.04
CA LYS A 432 13.76 8.38 -1.86
C LYS A 432 15.24 8.70 -2.04
N ALA A 433 15.78 8.48 -3.23
CA ALA A 433 17.16 8.78 -3.55
C ALA A 433 17.45 10.28 -3.35
N ARG A 434 16.59 11.17 -3.86
CA ARG A 434 16.76 12.63 -3.73
C ARG A 434 16.75 13.07 -2.28
N ARG A 435 15.87 12.53 -1.45
CA ARG A 435 15.83 12.80 0.01
C ARG A 435 17.11 12.41 0.72
N LEU A 436 17.79 11.38 0.25
CA LEU A 436 19.04 10.88 0.83
C LEU A 436 20.29 11.55 0.24
N GLY A 437 20.12 12.53 -0.67
CA GLY A 437 21.20 13.35 -1.21
C GLY A 437 21.66 12.95 -2.62
N TYR A 438 20.96 12.05 -3.31
CA TYR A 438 21.22 11.79 -4.73
C TYR A 438 20.86 13.00 -5.58
N LYS A 439 21.70 13.30 -6.56
CA LYS A 439 21.46 14.29 -7.62
C LYS A 439 21.80 13.63 -8.96
N ALA A 440 20.97 13.87 -9.97
CA ALA A 440 21.19 13.38 -11.32
C ALA A 440 22.24 14.24 -12.03
N LYS A 441 23.51 14.05 -11.65
CA LYS A 441 24.67 14.66 -12.29
C LYS A 441 25.85 13.68 -12.28
N GLN A 442 26.82 13.93 -13.13
CA GLN A 442 28.02 13.08 -13.23
C GLN A 442 28.76 12.98 -11.88
N GLY A 443 29.24 11.77 -11.57
CA GLY A 443 29.91 11.43 -10.31
C GLY A 443 29.01 10.81 -9.24
N TYR A 444 27.68 10.81 -9.40
CA TYR A 444 26.77 9.98 -8.61
C TYR A 444 26.55 8.63 -9.29
N VAL A 445 26.62 7.55 -8.51
CA VAL A 445 26.41 6.18 -8.99
C VAL A 445 25.49 5.44 -8.04
N VAL A 446 24.61 4.59 -8.57
CA VAL A 446 23.72 3.76 -7.78
C VAL A 446 24.08 2.28 -8.00
N TYR A 447 24.26 1.55 -6.91
CA TYR A 447 24.46 0.10 -6.95
C TYR A 447 23.29 -0.61 -6.28
N ARG A 448 22.81 -1.68 -6.90
CA ARG A 448 21.83 -2.59 -6.34
C ARG A 448 22.57 -3.75 -5.68
N VAL A 449 22.15 -4.11 -4.47
CA VAL A 449 22.74 -5.21 -3.71
C VAL A 449 21.67 -6.04 -3.01
N ARG A 450 21.82 -7.37 -3.07
CA ARG A 450 21.00 -8.30 -2.29
C ARG A 450 21.73 -8.81 -1.04
N VAL A 451 21.01 -8.87 0.07
CA VAL A 451 21.49 -9.38 1.36
C VAL A 451 20.54 -10.46 1.86
N ARG A 452 21.07 -11.62 2.25
CA ARG A 452 20.28 -12.74 2.76
C ARG A 452 19.56 -12.34 4.05
N ARG A 453 18.29 -12.71 4.16
CA ARG A 453 17.45 -12.52 5.35
C ARG A 453 17.79 -13.55 6.43
N GLY A 454 17.35 -13.25 7.65
CA GLY A 454 17.51 -14.14 8.80
C GLY A 454 18.57 -13.68 9.80
N GLY A 455 18.78 -14.51 10.82
CA GLY A 455 19.84 -14.34 11.81
C GLY A 455 21.20 -14.77 11.28
N ARG A 456 22.24 -14.61 12.11
CA ARG A 456 23.60 -15.06 11.78
C ARG A 456 23.93 -16.25 12.68
N LYS A 457 24.09 -17.43 12.09
CA LYS A 457 24.62 -18.60 12.79
C LYS A 457 26.05 -18.32 13.28
N ARG A 458 26.37 -18.73 14.51
CA ARG A 458 27.76 -18.70 14.99
C ARG A 458 28.63 -19.61 14.12
N PRO A 459 29.82 -19.17 13.67
CA PRO A 459 30.77 -20.05 13.02
C PRO A 459 31.44 -20.94 14.07
N ALA A 460 30.77 -22.04 14.42
CA ALA A 460 31.29 -23.08 15.31
C ALA A 460 31.31 -24.41 14.53
N PRO A 461 32.46 -25.08 14.38
CA PRO A 461 32.54 -26.40 13.76
C PRO A 461 31.55 -27.37 14.41
N LYS A 462 30.72 -28.04 13.60
CA LYS A 462 29.66 -28.96 14.05
C LYS A 462 28.64 -28.36 15.04
N GLY A 463 28.63 -27.03 15.24
CA GLY A 463 27.84 -26.40 16.29
C GLY A 463 28.37 -26.63 17.71
N ALA A 464 29.56 -27.22 17.87
CA ALA A 464 30.18 -27.44 19.16
C ALA A 464 30.86 -26.17 19.66
N THR A 465 30.41 -25.68 20.81
CA THR A 465 30.98 -24.52 21.51
C THR A 465 31.48 -24.93 22.89
N TYR A 466 32.69 -24.49 23.23
CA TYR A 466 33.30 -24.77 24.52
C TYR A 466 33.05 -23.64 25.54
N GLY A 467 33.19 -23.96 26.82
CA GLY A 467 33.04 -23.03 27.93
C GLY A 467 31.64 -23.00 28.53
N LYS A 468 31.33 -21.89 29.22
CA LYS A 468 30.11 -21.75 30.04
C LYS A 468 28.83 -21.92 29.19
N PRO A 469 27.76 -22.54 29.73
CA PRO A 469 26.49 -22.77 29.03
C PRO A 469 25.87 -21.52 28.39
N THR A 470 26.05 -20.35 29.00
CA THR A 470 25.56 -19.07 28.45
C THR A 470 26.10 -18.73 27.07
N ASN A 471 27.30 -19.21 26.73
CA ASN A 471 27.96 -18.96 25.45
C ASN A 471 27.72 -20.07 24.42
N GLN A 472 26.89 -21.07 24.72
CA GLN A 472 26.68 -22.23 23.84
C GLN A 472 25.61 -22.01 22.75
N GLY A 473 24.99 -20.82 22.68
CA GLY A 473 23.99 -20.50 21.66
C GLY A 473 24.56 -20.42 20.23
N ILE A 474 23.92 -21.11 19.28
CA ILE A 474 24.33 -21.17 17.87
C ILE A 474 23.34 -20.46 16.92
N ASN A 475 22.06 -20.85 16.94
CA ASN A 475 21.08 -20.51 15.90
C ASN A 475 20.32 -19.19 16.16
N GLN A 476 19.95 -18.91 17.41
CA GLN A 476 19.08 -17.78 17.75
C GLN A 476 19.82 -16.42 17.86
N LEU A 477 21.10 -16.38 17.45
CA LEU A 477 21.91 -15.17 17.46
C LEU A 477 21.45 -14.16 16.41
N LYS A 478 21.34 -12.90 16.82
CA LYS A 478 20.99 -11.77 15.96
C LYS A 478 22.22 -10.93 15.69
N TYR A 479 22.38 -10.48 14.45
CA TYR A 479 23.50 -9.62 14.09
C TYR A 479 23.29 -8.20 14.61
N GLN A 480 24.32 -7.60 15.19
CA GLN A 480 24.23 -6.26 15.80
C GLN A 480 23.97 -5.15 14.78
N ARG A 481 24.43 -5.31 13.52
CA ARG A 481 24.21 -4.33 12.45
C ARG A 481 22.97 -4.68 11.65
N ALA A 482 22.25 -3.68 11.17
CA ALA A 482 21.11 -3.90 10.27
C ALA A 482 21.57 -4.47 8.92
N LEU A 483 20.72 -5.27 8.25
CA LEU A 483 21.01 -5.82 6.91
C LEU A 483 21.37 -4.74 5.89
N ARG A 484 20.78 -3.55 6.02
CA ARG A 484 21.09 -2.38 5.18
C ARG A 484 22.52 -1.87 5.38
N ALA A 485 23.11 -1.98 6.58
CA ALA A 485 24.51 -1.63 6.81
C ALA A 485 25.45 -2.66 6.18
N THR A 486 25.08 -3.95 6.23
CA THR A 486 25.81 -5.02 5.52
C THR A 486 25.79 -4.80 4.00
N ALA A 487 24.66 -4.32 3.45
CA ALA A 487 24.56 -3.93 2.04
C ALA A 487 25.54 -2.80 1.69
N GLU A 488 25.55 -1.72 2.47
CA GLU A 488 26.49 -0.60 2.29
C GLU A 488 27.95 -1.09 2.35
N GLU A 489 28.29 -1.94 3.32
CA GLU A 489 29.64 -2.49 3.49
C GLU A 489 30.07 -3.40 2.34
N ARG A 490 29.17 -4.23 1.80
CA ARG A 490 29.44 -5.07 0.62
C ARG A 490 29.74 -4.22 -0.62
N VAL A 491 28.95 -3.19 -0.86
CA VAL A 491 29.17 -2.27 -1.99
C VAL A 491 30.45 -1.46 -1.80
N GLY A 492 30.71 -0.94 -0.60
CA GLY A 492 31.92 -0.17 -0.30
C GLY A 492 33.21 -0.99 -0.47
N ARG A 493 33.17 -2.29 -0.15
CA ARG A 493 34.29 -3.20 -0.42
C ARG A 493 34.47 -3.51 -1.91
N ARG A 494 33.37 -3.72 -2.65
CA ARG A 494 33.42 -3.98 -4.10
C ARG A 494 33.88 -2.75 -4.89
N CYS A 495 33.47 -1.57 -4.45
CA CYS A 495 33.75 -0.29 -5.11
C CYS A 495 34.59 0.62 -4.21
N ALA A 496 35.82 0.19 -3.88
CA ALA A 496 36.66 0.86 -2.89
C ALA A 496 37.03 2.32 -3.23
N ASN A 497 37.10 2.65 -4.52
CA ASN A 497 37.40 4.01 -5.00
C ASN A 497 36.25 4.98 -4.75
N LEU A 498 35.01 4.47 -4.72
CA LEU A 498 33.82 5.29 -4.48
C LEU A 498 33.62 5.55 -2.98
N ARG A 499 32.77 6.53 -2.68
CA ARG A 499 32.36 6.88 -1.32
C ARG A 499 30.88 6.61 -1.16
N VAL A 500 30.52 5.75 -0.21
CA VAL A 500 29.12 5.48 0.12
C VAL A 500 28.51 6.71 0.81
N LEU A 501 27.47 7.28 0.20
CA LEU A 501 26.72 8.40 0.76
C LEU A 501 25.65 7.87 1.72
N ASN A 502 24.71 7.08 1.20
CA ASN A 502 23.57 6.52 1.93
C ASN A 502 22.96 5.33 1.18
N SER A 503 21.94 4.70 1.75
CA SER A 503 21.22 3.59 1.10
C SER A 503 19.74 3.57 1.45
N TYR A 504 18.95 2.89 0.62
CA TYR A 504 17.52 2.68 0.87
C TYR A 504 17.05 1.31 0.40
N TRP A 505 15.93 0.88 0.98
CA TRP A 505 15.26 -0.36 0.64
C TRP A 505 14.47 -0.21 -0.66
N ILE A 506 14.55 -1.22 -1.53
CA ILE A 506 13.76 -1.30 -2.76
C ILE A 506 12.69 -2.37 -2.62
N ASN A 507 13.10 -3.57 -2.22
CA ASN A 507 12.30 -4.77 -2.36
C ASN A 507 12.76 -5.87 -1.38
N GLN A 508 11.92 -6.87 -1.16
CA GLN A 508 12.26 -8.05 -0.36
C GLN A 508 11.52 -9.28 -0.86
N ASP A 509 12.21 -10.42 -0.77
CA ASP A 509 11.66 -11.76 -0.97
C ASP A 509 11.78 -12.56 0.33
N SER A 510 11.28 -13.79 0.40
CA SER A 510 11.48 -14.74 1.50
C SER A 510 12.94 -14.86 1.92
N THR A 511 13.85 -14.97 0.95
CA THR A 511 15.27 -15.28 1.17
C THR A 511 16.16 -14.04 1.23
N TYR A 512 15.84 -12.98 0.46
CA TYR A 512 16.72 -11.82 0.29
C TYR A 512 16.01 -10.48 0.55
N LYS A 513 16.79 -9.46 0.94
CA LYS A 513 16.41 -8.06 0.91
C LYS A 513 17.29 -7.30 -0.06
N TYR A 514 16.68 -6.42 -0.84
CA TYR A 514 17.33 -5.65 -1.89
C TYR A 514 17.43 -4.18 -1.47
N PHE A 515 18.61 -3.59 -1.67
CA PHE A 515 18.90 -2.20 -1.34
C PHE A 515 19.59 -1.52 -2.53
N GLU A 516 19.31 -0.22 -2.71
CA GLU A 516 20.16 0.65 -3.53
C GLU A 516 21.08 1.44 -2.61
N VAL A 517 22.36 1.41 -2.95
CA VAL A 517 23.41 2.16 -2.28
C VAL A 517 23.82 3.29 -3.21
N ILE A 518 23.71 4.52 -2.71
CA ILE A 518 24.16 5.72 -3.41
C ILE A 518 25.64 5.89 -3.12
N CYS A 519 26.44 5.84 -4.17
CA CYS A 519 27.87 6.05 -4.16
C CYS A 519 28.21 7.36 -4.88
N VAL A 520 29.31 7.99 -4.47
CA VAL A 520 29.84 9.20 -5.07
C VAL A 520 31.30 8.97 -5.43
N ASP A 521 31.69 9.42 -6.62
CA ASP A 521 33.08 9.43 -7.04
C ASP A 521 33.78 10.74 -6.56
N PRO A 522 34.75 10.65 -5.62
CA PRO A 522 35.47 11.82 -5.12
C PRO A 522 36.48 12.41 -6.13
N GLN A 523 36.85 11.67 -7.18
CA GLN A 523 37.79 12.12 -8.21
C GLN A 523 37.09 12.96 -9.30
N HIS A 524 35.78 12.83 -9.45
CA HIS A 524 35.02 13.51 -10.49
C HIS A 524 34.94 15.05 -10.28
N LYS A 525 35.25 15.84 -11.31
CA LYS A 525 35.26 17.32 -11.27
C LYS A 525 33.92 17.91 -10.83
N ALA A 526 32.79 17.34 -11.25
CA ALA A 526 31.45 17.84 -10.89
C ALA A 526 31.06 17.60 -9.42
N ILE A 527 31.76 16.69 -8.73
CA ILE A 527 31.59 16.46 -7.28
C ILE A 527 32.52 17.41 -6.52
N ARG A 528 33.78 17.51 -6.95
CA ARG A 528 34.78 18.37 -6.29
C ARG A 528 34.42 19.85 -6.32
N ARG A 529 33.83 20.33 -7.43
CA ARG A 529 33.40 21.74 -7.58
C ARG A 529 32.12 22.09 -6.84
N ASP A 530 31.27 21.11 -6.50
CA ASP A 530 29.99 21.39 -5.83
C ASP A 530 30.17 21.52 -4.31
N ALA A 531 29.99 22.74 -3.81
CA ALA A 531 30.10 23.08 -2.39
C ALA A 531 29.16 22.28 -1.47
N ARG A 532 28.07 21.71 -1.98
CA ARG A 532 27.09 20.95 -1.16
C ARG A 532 27.58 19.54 -0.83
N ILE A 533 28.40 18.93 -1.69
CA ILE A 533 28.84 17.53 -1.57
C ILE A 533 30.34 17.36 -1.44
N ASN A 534 31.15 18.37 -1.81
CA ASN A 534 32.62 18.30 -1.82
C ASN A 534 33.23 17.83 -0.49
N TRP A 535 32.56 17.99 0.65
CA TRP A 535 32.96 17.45 1.95
C TRP A 535 33.28 15.95 1.87
N ILE A 536 32.56 15.17 1.04
CA ILE A 536 32.77 13.72 0.93
C ILE A 536 34.12 13.35 0.30
N CYS A 537 34.74 14.29 -0.42
CA CYS A 537 36.04 14.10 -1.07
C CYS A 537 37.20 14.12 -0.06
N ASN A 538 37.01 14.68 1.14
CA ASN A 538 38.07 14.75 2.14
C ASN A 538 38.48 13.34 2.61
N PRO A 539 39.78 13.12 2.90
CA PRO A 539 40.30 11.80 3.26
C PRO A 539 39.66 11.23 4.53
N VAL A 540 39.18 12.07 5.44
CA VAL A 540 38.46 11.67 6.67
C VAL A 540 37.18 10.89 6.37
N HIS A 541 36.61 11.04 5.17
CA HIS A 541 35.38 10.38 4.73
C HIS A 541 35.61 9.09 3.91
N LYS A 542 36.84 8.54 3.90
CA LYS A 542 37.11 7.19 3.39
C LYS A 542 36.34 6.12 4.17
N HIS A 543 35.76 5.13 3.49
CA HIS A 543 35.07 3.98 4.09
C HIS A 543 34.16 4.31 5.29
N ARG A 544 33.19 5.22 5.07
CA ARG A 544 32.21 5.62 6.11
C ARG A 544 31.31 4.46 6.51
N GLU A 545 30.98 3.58 5.57
CA GLU A 545 30.21 2.37 5.75
C GLU A 545 30.89 1.39 6.71
N ALA A 546 32.21 1.17 6.57
CA ALA A 546 32.98 0.28 7.44
C ALA A 546 33.04 0.78 8.89
N ARG A 547 33.07 2.11 9.08
CA ARG A 547 33.09 2.78 10.39
C ARG A 547 31.69 3.04 10.96
N GLY A 548 30.62 2.68 10.24
CA GLY A 548 29.25 2.91 10.66
C GLY A 548 28.88 4.39 10.81
N LEU A 549 29.36 5.24 9.90
CA LEU A 549 29.08 6.68 9.86
C LEU A 549 27.95 7.06 8.89
N THR A 550 27.42 6.10 8.14
CA THR A 550 26.20 6.24 7.35
C THR A 550 24.98 6.39 8.26
N ALA A 551 23.84 6.84 7.73
CA ALA A 551 22.60 6.97 8.51
C ALA A 551 22.19 5.63 9.15
N THR A 552 22.37 4.53 8.40
CA THR A 552 22.13 3.16 8.89
C THR A 552 23.09 2.77 10.01
N GLY A 553 24.39 3.01 9.82
CA GLY A 553 25.42 2.70 10.81
C GLY A 553 25.21 3.46 12.12
N LYS A 554 24.91 4.76 12.04
CA LYS A 554 24.60 5.59 13.22
C LYS A 554 23.38 5.07 13.99
N LYS A 555 22.33 4.66 13.27
CA LYS A 555 21.13 4.05 13.89
C LYS A 555 21.47 2.75 14.62
N SER A 556 22.22 1.83 13.99
CA SER A 556 22.63 0.57 14.63
C SER A 556 23.55 0.78 15.84
N ARG A 557 24.35 1.86 15.85
CA ARG A 557 25.20 2.21 16.99
C ARG A 557 24.43 2.85 18.15
N GLY A 558 23.15 3.14 17.99
CA GLY A 558 22.34 3.84 18.99
C GLY A 558 22.83 5.27 19.25
N ILE A 559 23.35 5.95 18.24
CA ILE A 559 23.77 7.36 18.40
C ILE A 559 22.54 8.24 18.23
N ASN A 560 22.02 8.75 19.33
CA ASN A 560 20.89 9.67 19.34
C ASN A 560 20.97 10.56 20.61
N LYS A 561 19.95 11.39 20.85
CA LYS A 561 19.87 12.35 21.96
C LYS A 561 18.87 11.88 23.02
N GLY A 562 19.07 12.28 24.28
CA GLY A 562 18.20 11.98 25.41
C GLY A 562 18.75 10.91 26.37
N HIS A 563 18.08 10.74 27.51
CA HIS A 563 18.53 9.88 28.62
C HIS A 563 18.81 8.42 28.19
N ARG A 564 18.04 7.88 27.24
CA ARG A 564 18.22 6.51 26.70
C ARG A 564 19.54 6.29 25.95
N TYR A 565 20.28 7.35 25.63
CA TYR A 565 21.49 7.31 24.80
C TYR A 565 22.74 7.79 25.53
N ASN A 566 22.69 7.98 26.85
CA ASN A 566 23.82 8.43 27.67
C ASN A 566 25.07 7.54 27.46
N ASN A 567 24.86 6.23 27.37
CA ASN A 567 25.93 5.24 27.21
C ASN A 567 26.39 5.04 25.76
N THR A 568 25.78 5.71 24.78
CA THR A 568 26.07 5.50 23.34
C THR A 568 26.36 6.78 22.55
N LYS A 569 26.13 7.97 23.13
CA LYS A 569 26.26 9.29 22.48
C LYS A 569 27.62 9.52 21.79
N ALA A 570 28.73 9.24 22.48
CA ALA A 570 30.10 9.34 21.92
C ALA A 570 30.60 8.00 21.35
N GLY A 571 29.78 6.95 21.40
CA GLY A 571 30.13 5.57 21.09
C GLY A 571 30.27 4.72 22.35
N ARG A 572 29.60 3.55 22.35
CA ARG A 572 29.51 2.64 23.51
C ARG A 572 30.85 2.35 24.19
N ARG A 573 31.87 2.01 23.40
CA ARG A 573 33.21 1.68 23.94
C ARG A 573 33.92 2.91 24.52
N HIS A 574 33.76 4.07 23.90
CA HIS A 574 34.37 5.31 24.39
C HIS A 574 33.76 5.72 25.73
N THR A 575 32.43 5.74 25.82
CA THR A 575 31.73 6.07 27.07
C THR A 575 32.05 5.07 28.17
N TRP A 576 32.05 3.77 27.87
CA TRP A 576 32.45 2.74 28.82
C TRP A 576 33.89 2.94 29.31
N LYS A 577 34.84 3.24 28.42
CA LYS A 577 36.23 3.50 28.81
C LYS A 577 36.30 4.68 29.78
N LEU A 578 35.63 5.79 29.46
CA LEU A 578 35.64 6.99 30.31
C LEU A 578 35.10 6.70 31.73
N GLN A 579 34.01 5.94 31.84
CA GLN A 579 33.40 5.59 33.13
C GLN A 579 34.24 4.60 33.96
N ASN A 580 35.02 3.74 33.31
CA ASN A 580 35.86 2.74 33.99
C ASN A 580 37.32 3.17 34.11
N THR A 581 37.68 4.38 33.66
CA THR A 581 39.04 4.91 33.79
C THR A 581 39.22 5.46 35.20
N GLN A 582 40.11 4.85 35.98
CA GLN A 582 40.51 5.40 37.27
C GLN A 582 41.39 6.63 37.03
N SER A 583 40.95 7.78 37.53
CA SER A 583 41.62 9.06 37.33
C SER A 583 42.47 9.38 38.57
N TYR A 584 43.79 9.32 38.41
CA TYR A 584 44.74 9.71 39.45
C TYR A 584 45.25 11.11 39.18
N TRP A 585 44.68 12.08 39.90
CA TRP A 585 45.12 13.47 39.84
C TRP A 585 46.45 13.66 40.59
N ARG A 586 47.25 14.63 40.15
CA ARG A 586 48.53 14.97 40.78
C ARG A 586 48.37 15.36 42.25
N TYR A 587 47.24 15.99 42.57
CA TYR A 587 46.82 16.34 43.92
C TYR A 587 45.41 15.77 44.12
N ARG A 588 45.19 15.06 45.23
CA ARG A 588 43.92 14.39 45.54
C ARG A 588 43.09 15.20 46.52
#